data_AF-A0A2V1N0V3-F1
#
_entry.id   AF-A0A2V1N0V3-F1
#
_cell.length_a   1.000
_cell.length_b   1.000
_cell.length_c   1.000
_cell.angle_alpha   90.00
_cell.angle_beta   90.00
_cell.angle_gamma   90.00
#
_symmetry.space_group_name_H-M   'P 1'
#
loop_
_entity.id
_entity.type
_entity.pdbx_description
1 polymer ?
#
loop_
_entity_poly.entity_id
_entity_poly.type
_entity_poly.pdbx_seq_one_letter_code
_entity_poly.pdbx_strand_id
1 'polypeptide(L)'
;MKDQLELGDDEFSNMLLVLDQPVTEANHKDYKFENEEMQEIADDVWAMPAYMTPDDDFSMFFIFTKIMSGETVVAFSEGELVGTDFQLSEPMPTGEGLNRLNEEQPDRAKAVLHFLNQISKADEGSWRMISDEDLEDADDEN
;
A
#
# COMPACT_ATOMS: atom_id res chain seq x y z
N MET A 1 8.22 22.38 -13.41
CA MET A 1 7.83 21.01 -13.05
C MET A 1 8.87 20.54 -12.08
N LYS A 2 8.49 20.02 -10.89
CA LYS A 2 9.44 19.33 -10.02
C LYS A 2 9.91 18.09 -10.78
N ASP A 3 11.21 17.89 -10.92
CA ASP A 3 11.80 16.73 -11.60
C ASP A 3 11.65 15.42 -10.80
N GLN A 4 11.14 15.50 -9.56
CA GLN A 4 10.96 14.36 -8.66
C GLN A 4 9.77 14.63 -7.74
N LEU A 5 8.80 13.71 -7.71
CA LEU A 5 7.71 13.72 -6.73
C LEU A 5 8.28 13.33 -5.36
N GLU A 6 7.92 14.08 -4.32
CA GLU A 6 8.38 13.88 -2.95
C GLU A 6 7.22 13.46 -2.03
N LEU A 7 7.54 12.85 -0.89
CA LEU A 7 6.55 12.59 0.16
C LEU A 7 5.91 13.91 0.62
N GLY A 8 4.59 13.93 0.67
CA GLY A 8 3.77 15.09 1.00
C GLY A 8 3.36 15.94 -0.20
N ASP A 9 3.79 15.60 -1.42
CA ASP A 9 3.27 16.27 -2.63
C ASP A 9 1.87 15.70 -2.98
N ASP A 10 0.91 16.58 -3.28
CA ASP A 10 -0.46 16.18 -3.68
C ASP A 10 -0.45 15.27 -4.92
N GLU A 11 0.41 15.57 -5.89
CA GLU A 11 0.59 14.75 -7.11
C GLU A 11 1.12 13.35 -6.78
N PHE A 12 1.85 13.18 -5.66
CA PHE A 12 2.33 11.88 -5.23
C PHE A 12 1.21 11.02 -4.66
N SER A 13 0.11 11.59 -4.14
CA SER A 13 -1.03 10.80 -3.62
C SER A 13 -1.62 9.86 -4.67
N ASN A 14 -1.60 10.27 -5.94
CA ASN A 14 -2.12 9.50 -7.07
C ASN A 14 -1.11 8.48 -7.63
N MET A 15 -0.10 8.10 -6.85
CA MET A 15 0.87 7.09 -7.26
C MET A 15 0.44 5.72 -6.74
N LEU A 16 0.45 4.73 -7.61
CA LEU A 16 0.16 3.33 -7.30
C LEU A 16 1.35 2.47 -7.71
N LEU A 17 1.82 1.60 -6.81
CA LEU A 17 2.82 0.60 -7.13
C LEU A 17 2.10 -0.65 -7.64
N VAL A 18 2.39 -1.00 -8.89
CA VAL A 18 1.88 -2.22 -9.54
C VAL A 18 2.99 -3.25 -9.58
N LEU A 19 2.74 -4.44 -9.07
CA LEU A 19 3.69 -5.56 -9.09
C LEU A 19 3.64 -6.28 -10.45
N ASP A 20 4.79 -6.76 -10.89
CA ASP A 20 4.92 -7.49 -12.15
C ASP A 20 4.40 -8.94 -12.03
N GLN A 21 4.36 -9.47 -10.81
CA GLN A 21 3.86 -10.81 -10.48
C GLN A 21 2.90 -10.74 -9.28
N PRO A 22 1.88 -11.60 -9.24
CA PRO A 22 0.97 -11.66 -8.11
C PRO A 22 1.66 -12.19 -6.84
N VAL A 23 1.17 -11.73 -5.69
CA VAL A 23 1.52 -12.31 -4.40
C VAL A 23 0.71 -13.59 -4.19
N THR A 24 1.38 -14.64 -3.74
CA THR A 24 0.88 -16.00 -3.55
C THR A 24 1.49 -16.62 -2.30
N GLU A 25 0.94 -17.73 -1.82
CA GLU A 25 1.52 -18.49 -0.70
C GLU A 25 2.98 -18.92 -0.97
N ALA A 26 3.39 -19.07 -2.23
CA ALA A 26 4.75 -19.45 -2.58
C ALA A 26 5.77 -18.32 -2.44
N ASN A 27 5.39 -17.05 -2.69
CA ASN A 27 6.31 -15.90 -2.77
C ASN A 27 6.00 -14.78 -1.76
N HIS A 28 4.90 -14.82 -1.00
CA HIS A 28 4.56 -13.80 0.01
C HIS A 28 5.69 -13.53 1.03
N LYS A 29 6.52 -14.53 1.30
CA LYS A 29 7.69 -14.43 2.21
C LYS A 29 8.87 -13.68 1.61
N ASP A 30 8.87 -13.45 0.31
CA ASP A 30 9.90 -12.69 -0.38
C ASP A 30 9.66 -11.17 -0.20
N TYR A 31 8.39 -10.77 0.00
CA TYR A 31 7.98 -9.39 0.20
C TYR A 31 7.95 -8.96 1.67
N LYS A 32 9.02 -9.23 2.43
CA LYS A 32 9.07 -8.86 3.86
C LYS A 32 9.49 -7.41 4.06
N PHE A 33 8.69 -6.66 4.80
CA PHE A 33 9.10 -5.37 5.35
C PHE A 33 9.60 -5.56 6.78
N GLU A 34 10.90 -5.35 6.98
CA GLU A 34 11.59 -5.62 8.25
C GLU A 34 11.41 -7.06 8.76
N ASN A 35 10.74 -7.25 9.89
CA ASN A 35 10.46 -8.57 10.48
C ASN A 35 8.98 -8.96 10.35
N GLU A 36 8.19 -8.17 9.63
CA GLU A 36 6.76 -8.39 9.46
C GLU A 36 6.51 -9.39 8.33
N GLU A 37 5.59 -10.31 8.57
CA GLU A 37 5.20 -11.32 7.60
C GLU A 37 3.83 -10.99 7.01
N MET A 38 3.69 -11.17 5.69
CA MET A 38 2.38 -11.10 5.05
C MET A 38 1.46 -12.22 5.52
N GLN A 39 0.21 -11.85 5.71
CA GLN A 39 -0.88 -12.76 6.00
C GLN A 39 -1.97 -12.58 4.94
N GLU A 40 -2.50 -13.70 4.47
CA GLU A 40 -3.68 -13.68 3.62
C GLU A 40 -4.91 -13.39 4.51
N ILE A 41 -5.60 -12.28 4.22
CA ILE A 41 -6.77 -11.83 4.99
C ILE A 41 -8.09 -12.11 4.25
N ALA A 42 -8.02 -12.29 2.93
CA ALA A 42 -9.09 -12.76 2.06
C ALA A 42 -8.47 -13.40 0.81
N ASP A 43 -9.26 -14.10 0.00
CA ASP A 43 -8.79 -14.75 -1.23
C ASP A 43 -8.01 -13.77 -2.13
N ASP A 44 -6.74 -14.07 -2.42
CA ASP A 44 -5.83 -13.20 -3.20
C ASP A 44 -5.58 -11.80 -2.59
N VAL A 45 -5.89 -11.59 -1.31
CA VAL A 45 -5.63 -10.35 -0.57
C VAL A 45 -4.65 -10.61 0.57
N TRP A 46 -3.46 -10.04 0.45
CA TRP A 46 -2.39 -10.18 1.43
C TRP A 46 -2.16 -8.86 2.15
N ALA A 47 -1.99 -8.91 3.46
CA ALA A 47 -1.73 -7.74 4.27
C ALA A 47 -0.50 -7.93 5.17
N MET A 48 0.23 -6.85 5.42
CA MET A 48 1.26 -6.80 6.45
C MET A 48 1.35 -5.38 7.05
N PRO A 49 1.74 -5.24 8.32
CA PRO A 49 1.86 -3.91 8.93
C PRO A 49 2.99 -3.11 8.30
N ALA A 50 2.66 -1.91 7.82
CA ALA A 50 3.63 -0.87 7.46
C ALA A 50 4.07 -0.11 8.72
N TYR A 51 3.14 0.15 9.63
CA TYR A 51 3.37 0.75 10.92
C TYR A 51 2.33 0.23 11.91
N MET A 52 2.77 -0.31 13.03
CA MET A 52 1.89 -0.69 14.13
C MET A 52 2.73 -0.67 15.40
N THR A 53 2.33 0.13 16.39
CA THR A 53 2.99 0.10 17.71
C THR A 53 1.95 -0.06 18.81
N PRO A 54 2.27 -0.76 19.91
CA PRO A 54 1.29 -1.02 20.98
C PRO A 54 0.78 0.22 21.71
N ASP A 55 1.51 1.34 21.61
CA ASP A 55 1.24 2.59 22.34
C ASP A 55 0.76 3.72 21.42
N ASP A 56 0.44 3.41 20.15
CA ASP A 56 -0.07 4.35 19.16
C ASP A 56 -1.42 3.86 18.64
N ASP A 57 -2.38 4.77 18.58
CA ASP A 57 -3.71 4.49 18.03
C ASP A 57 -3.68 4.47 16.50
N PHE A 58 -2.61 5.01 15.89
CA PHE A 58 -2.39 4.95 14.45
C PHE A 58 -1.70 3.65 14.05
N SER A 59 -2.32 2.93 13.12
CA SER A 59 -1.72 1.77 12.48
C SER A 59 -2.00 1.79 10.99
N MET A 60 -1.02 1.35 10.20
CA MET A 60 -1.04 1.40 8.75
C MET A 60 -0.55 0.06 8.21
N PHE A 61 -1.26 -0.48 7.24
CA PHE A 61 -1.01 -1.79 6.66
C PHE A 61 -0.82 -1.66 5.15
N PHE A 62 0.12 -2.43 4.62
CA PHE A 62 0.17 -2.69 3.19
C PHE A 62 -0.91 -3.69 2.83
N ILE A 63 -1.56 -3.49 1.69
CA ILE A 63 -2.56 -4.38 1.11
C ILE A 63 -2.11 -4.73 -0.30
N PHE A 64 -1.89 -6.00 -0.57
CA PHE A 64 -1.52 -6.53 -1.87
C PHE A 64 -2.73 -7.25 -2.44
N THR A 65 -3.29 -6.70 -3.51
CA THR A 65 -4.53 -7.22 -4.10
C THR A 65 -4.56 -7.00 -5.61
N LYS A 66 -5.43 -7.73 -6.30
CA LYS A 66 -5.64 -7.58 -7.74
C LYS A 66 -6.70 -6.50 -7.99
N ILE A 67 -6.39 -5.59 -8.90
CA ILE A 67 -7.38 -4.65 -9.45
C ILE A 67 -8.11 -5.26 -10.64
N MET A 68 -9.15 -4.58 -11.14
CA MET A 68 -10.00 -5.06 -12.23
C MET A 68 -9.23 -5.35 -13.53
N SER A 69 -8.11 -4.65 -13.77
CA SER A 69 -7.21 -4.92 -14.91
C SER A 69 -6.48 -6.27 -14.80
N GLY A 70 -6.57 -6.95 -13.66
CA GLY A 70 -5.90 -8.22 -13.36
C GLY A 70 -4.49 -8.08 -12.78
N GLU A 71 -4.00 -6.85 -12.65
CA GLU A 71 -2.68 -6.54 -12.11
C GLU A 71 -2.71 -6.53 -10.59
N THR A 72 -1.62 -6.93 -9.94
CA THR A 72 -1.50 -6.87 -8.48
C THR A 72 -0.92 -5.51 -8.09
N VAL A 73 -1.56 -4.83 -7.15
CA VAL A 73 -1.13 -3.51 -6.68
C VAL A 73 -0.85 -3.53 -5.19
N VAL A 74 -0.06 -2.57 -4.74
CA VAL A 74 0.23 -2.34 -3.33
C VAL A 74 -0.55 -1.12 -2.85
N ALA A 75 -1.68 -1.32 -2.20
CA ALA A 75 -2.45 -0.26 -1.54
C ALA A 75 -2.05 -0.15 -0.06
N PHE A 76 -2.58 0.86 0.61
CA PHE A 76 -2.52 0.99 2.07
C PHE A 76 -3.91 0.98 2.68
N SER A 77 -4.02 0.56 3.93
CA SER A 77 -5.22 0.75 4.75
C SER A 77 -4.82 1.10 6.17
N GLU A 78 -5.56 2.00 6.80
CA GLU A 78 -5.43 2.24 8.23
C GLU A 78 -6.07 1.07 9.00
N GLY A 79 -5.45 0.67 10.10
CA GLY A 79 -6.02 -0.31 11.02
C GLY A 79 -6.72 0.39 12.18
N GLU A 80 -7.98 0.03 12.43
CA GLU A 80 -8.76 0.53 13.56
C GLU A 80 -9.26 -0.63 14.43
N LEU A 81 -9.15 -0.49 15.74
CA LEU A 81 -9.78 -1.39 16.69
C LEU A 81 -11.21 -0.93 16.99
N VAL A 82 -12.19 -1.54 16.34
CA VAL A 82 -13.61 -1.27 16.57
C VAL A 82 -14.13 -2.22 17.64
N GLY A 83 -14.04 -1.79 18.90
CA GLY A 83 -14.43 -2.60 20.05
C GLY A 83 -13.42 -3.71 20.35
N THR A 84 -13.74 -4.95 19.98
CA THR A 84 -12.81 -6.09 20.07
C THR A 84 -12.30 -6.56 18.72
N ASP A 85 -12.86 -6.02 17.63
CA ASP A 85 -12.57 -6.46 16.27
C ASP A 85 -11.58 -5.50 15.62
N PHE A 86 -10.52 -6.06 15.05
CA PHE A 86 -9.57 -5.30 14.25
C PHE A 86 -10.10 -5.20 12.82
N GLN A 87 -10.23 -3.99 12.30
CA GLN A 87 -10.74 -3.71 10.96
C GLN A 87 -9.74 -2.86 10.18
N LEU A 88 -9.71 -3.07 8.87
CA LEU A 88 -8.95 -2.24 7.95
C LEU A 88 -9.90 -1.25 7.29
N SER A 89 -9.46 0.00 7.16
CA SER A 89 -10.16 1.02 6.39
C SER A 89 -10.25 0.65 4.91
N GLU A 90 -11.01 1.43 4.16
CA GLU A 90 -10.97 1.39 2.69
C GLU A 90 -9.52 1.54 2.20
N PRO A 91 -9.10 0.72 1.21
CA PRO A 91 -7.77 0.81 0.63
C PRO A 91 -7.55 2.16 -0.05
N MET A 92 -6.40 2.77 0.21
CA MET A 92 -5.94 3.99 -0.43
C MET A 92 -4.75 3.71 -1.36
N PRO A 93 -4.58 4.52 -2.43
CA PRO A 93 -3.42 4.42 -3.31
C PRO A 93 -2.08 4.44 -2.54
N THR A 94 -1.04 3.81 -3.11
CA THR A 94 0.27 3.69 -2.47
C THR A 94 0.82 5.05 -2.01
N GLY A 95 0.69 6.05 -2.87
CA GLY A 95 1.16 7.40 -2.64
C GLY A 95 0.39 8.13 -1.55
N GLU A 96 -0.94 8.00 -1.55
CA GLU A 96 -1.80 8.58 -0.51
C GLU A 96 -1.48 7.98 0.86
N GLY A 97 -1.36 6.65 0.96
CA GLY A 97 -0.98 5.99 2.21
C GLY A 97 0.42 6.37 2.69
N LEU A 98 1.37 6.58 1.78
CA LEU A 98 2.69 7.12 2.10
C LEU A 98 2.64 8.56 2.61
N ASN A 99 1.79 9.40 2.02
CA ASN A 99 1.60 10.78 2.46
C ASN A 99 0.96 10.80 3.85
N ARG A 100 -0.09 10.01 4.08
CA ARG A 100 -0.74 9.84 5.37
C ARG A 100 0.23 9.34 6.45
N LEU A 101 1.01 8.31 6.13
CA LEU A 101 2.06 7.81 7.01
C LEU A 101 3.15 8.86 7.27
N ASN A 102 3.44 9.74 6.31
CA ASN A 102 4.43 10.80 6.47
C ASN A 102 3.96 11.93 7.39
N GLU A 103 2.65 12.19 7.46
CA GLU A 103 2.08 13.15 8.40
C GLU A 103 2.25 12.69 9.86
N GLU A 104 1.95 11.42 10.13
CA GLU A 104 2.00 10.86 11.48
C GLU A 104 3.42 10.40 11.86
N GLN A 105 4.11 9.72 10.94
CA GLN A 105 5.40 9.04 11.17
C GLN A 105 6.39 9.27 9.99
N PRO A 106 6.99 10.47 9.85
CA PRO A 106 7.82 10.83 8.69
C PRO A 106 9.01 9.90 8.43
N ASP A 107 9.68 9.44 9.49
CA ASP A 107 10.83 8.54 9.34
C ASP A 107 10.39 7.13 8.93
N ARG A 108 9.20 6.71 9.36
CA ARG A 108 8.60 5.45 8.91
C ARG A 108 8.19 5.53 7.44
N ALA A 109 7.58 6.63 7.02
CA ALA A 109 7.21 6.85 5.62
C ALA A 109 8.43 6.78 4.69
N LYS A 110 9.58 7.36 5.09
CA LYS A 110 10.84 7.23 4.33
C LYS A 110 11.31 5.77 4.21
N ALA A 111 11.22 4.99 5.29
CA ALA A 111 11.60 3.59 5.28
C ALA A 111 10.68 2.75 4.39
N VAL A 112 9.37 2.99 4.46
CA VAL A 112 8.36 2.36 3.61
C VAL A 112 8.57 2.72 2.14
N LEU A 113 8.76 4.00 1.82
CA LEU A 113 9.07 4.45 0.47
C LEU A 113 10.38 3.82 -0.04
N HIS A 114 11.39 3.68 0.81
CA HIS A 114 12.63 3.02 0.43
C HIS A 114 12.41 1.56 0.04
N PHE A 115 11.63 0.83 0.83
CA PHE A 115 11.26 -0.56 0.55
C PHE A 115 10.50 -0.70 -0.78
N LEU A 116 9.46 0.12 -1.01
CA LEU A 116 8.70 0.10 -2.27
C LEU A 116 9.58 0.44 -3.49
N ASN A 117 10.53 1.37 -3.31
CA ASN A 117 11.51 1.67 -4.35
C ASN A 117 12.53 0.54 -4.59
N GLN A 118 12.80 -0.32 -3.60
CA GLN A 118 13.64 -1.50 -3.80
C GLN A 118 12.92 -2.54 -4.66
N ILE A 119 11.63 -2.78 -4.42
CA ILE A 119 10.78 -3.64 -5.26
C ILE A 119 10.83 -3.15 -6.71
N SER A 120 10.59 -1.84 -6.91
CA SER A 120 10.61 -1.30 -8.26
C SER A 120 11.99 -1.36 -8.93
N LYS A 121 13.07 -1.12 -8.17
CA LYS A 121 14.45 -1.25 -8.68
C LYS A 121 14.88 -2.69 -8.97
N ALA A 122 14.20 -3.67 -8.39
CA ALA A 122 14.47 -5.09 -8.62
C ALA A 122 13.75 -5.61 -9.88
N ASP A 123 13.06 -4.75 -10.65
CA ASP A 123 12.18 -5.13 -11.74
C ASP A 123 11.07 -6.10 -11.28
N GLU A 124 10.55 -5.89 -10.06
CA GLU A 124 9.43 -6.63 -9.49
C GLU A 124 8.13 -5.81 -9.43
N GLY A 125 8.20 -4.53 -9.81
CA GLY A 125 7.05 -3.65 -9.89
C GLY A 125 7.38 -2.28 -10.47
N SER A 126 6.35 -1.55 -10.85
CA SER A 126 6.45 -0.24 -11.46
C SER A 126 5.47 0.74 -10.82
N TRP A 127 5.98 1.94 -10.53
CA TRP A 127 5.14 3.06 -10.15
C TRP A 127 4.32 3.53 -11.34
N ARG A 128 3.01 3.67 -11.14
CA ARG A 128 2.08 4.23 -12.11
C ARG A 128 1.32 5.37 -11.46
N MET A 129 1.12 6.44 -12.23
CA MET A 129 0.19 7.47 -11.83
C MET A 129 -1.21 6.99 -12.23
N ILE A 130 -2.11 6.92 -11.26
CA ILE A 130 -3.52 6.67 -11.52
C ILE A 130 -4.20 8.00 -11.87
N SER A 131 -5.12 7.93 -12.81
CA SER A 131 -6.03 9.01 -13.15
C SER A 131 -7.40 8.74 -12.52
N ASP A 132 -8.25 9.77 -12.39
CA ASP A 132 -9.61 9.60 -11.85
C ASP A 132 -10.40 8.50 -12.63
N GLU A 133 -10.11 8.31 -13.92
CA GLU A 133 -10.69 7.22 -14.74
C GLU A 133 -10.33 5.80 -14.24
N ASP A 134 -9.20 5.61 -13.55
CA ASP A 134 -8.78 4.31 -13.01
C ASP A 134 -9.47 3.97 -11.67
N LEU A 135 -10.08 4.96 -11.01
CA LEU A 135 -10.80 4.83 -9.73
C LEU A 135 -12.32 4.82 -9.91
N GLU A 136 -12.84 5.41 -10.99
CA GLU A 136 -14.29 5.51 -11.27
C GLU A 136 -14.94 4.19 -11.76
N ASP A 137 -14.17 3.22 -12.26
CA ASP A 137 -14.72 1.92 -12.71
C ASP A 137 -15.17 1.00 -11.54
N ALA A 138 -14.98 1.41 -10.28
CA ALA A 138 -15.40 0.65 -9.09
C ALA A 138 -16.85 0.92 -8.63
N ASP A 139 -17.51 1.97 -9.14
CA ASP A 139 -18.82 2.43 -8.63
C ASP A 139 -19.96 2.38 -9.67
N ASP A 140 -19.73 1.87 -10.88
CA ASP A 140 -20.76 1.81 -11.94
C ASP A 140 -21.39 0.41 -12.09
N GLU A 141 -21.97 -0.11 -11.00
CA GLU A 141 -23.07 -1.07 -11.07
C GLU A 141 -24.25 -0.60 -10.20
N ASN A 142 -25.15 0.19 -10.77
CA ASN A 142 -26.49 0.43 -10.24
C ASN A 142 -27.57 0.32 -11.32
#